data_AF-A0A5N3R2F0-F1
#
_entry.id   AF-A0A5N3R2F0-F1
#
_cell.length_a   1.000
_cell.length_b   1.000
_cell.length_c   1.000
_cell.angle_alpha   90.00
_cell.angle_beta   90.00
_cell.angle_gamma   90.00
#
_symmetry.space_group_name_H-M   'P 1'
#
loop_
_entity.id
_entity.type
_entity.pdbx_description
1 polymer ?
#
loop_
_entity_poly.entity_id
_entity_poly.type
_entity_poly.pdbx_seq_one_letter_code
_entity_poly.pdbx_strand_id
1 'polypeptide(L)'
;MKTELEKMLSGEIFDGADQEIDQMRTHALHALSEFNRSTDASQQERLQANLFGKVGKSIVRAPFHCEFGKTIEIGDDTFINMNVVMLDGANIKIGNNVMIGPSAQLYTASHSLDHLSRRKWETFCQPITVEDDAWIGGNCVINQGVTIGARSVIAANSVVNSDVPPDCLYGGTPAKLIRRLDVDKQSS
;
A
#
# COMPACT_ATOMS: atom_id res chain seq x y z
N MET A 1 -14.49 -26.00 3.59
CA MET A 1 -14.75 -24.67 4.18
C MET A 1 -13.44 -23.91 4.04
N LYS A 2 -13.45 -22.63 3.66
CA LYS A 2 -12.21 -21.86 3.50
C LYS A 2 -11.52 -21.65 4.84
N THR A 3 -10.18 -21.62 4.86
CA THR A 3 -9.41 -21.16 6.04
C THR A 3 -9.55 -19.65 6.22
N GLU A 4 -9.16 -19.11 7.39
CA GLU A 4 -9.19 -17.66 7.61
C GLU A 4 -8.23 -16.92 6.68
N LEU A 5 -7.07 -17.52 6.35
CA LEU A 5 -6.16 -16.98 5.36
C LEU A 5 -6.79 -16.92 3.95
N GLU A 6 -7.47 -17.98 3.51
CA GLU A 6 -8.17 -17.97 2.22
C GLU A 6 -9.29 -16.92 2.18
N LYS A 7 -9.99 -16.68 3.30
CA LYS A 7 -10.99 -15.61 3.41
C LYS A 7 -10.35 -14.23 3.31
N MET A 8 -9.28 -13.99 4.08
CA MET A 8 -8.51 -12.74 4.05
C MET A 8 -8.09 -12.38 2.62
N LEU A 9 -7.45 -13.33 1.92
CA LEU A 9 -6.94 -13.12 0.56
C LEU A 9 -8.04 -12.96 -0.50
N SER A 10 -9.26 -13.44 -0.23
CA SER A 10 -10.41 -13.30 -1.13
C SER A 10 -11.37 -12.16 -0.75
N GLY A 11 -11.03 -11.36 0.26
CA GLY A 11 -11.81 -10.21 0.72
C GLY A 11 -13.09 -10.56 1.48
N GLU A 12 -13.24 -11.82 1.90
CA GLU A 12 -14.29 -12.24 2.82
C GLU A 12 -13.96 -11.80 4.26
N ILE A 13 -14.98 -11.78 5.14
CA ILE A 13 -14.76 -11.50 6.56
C ILE A 13 -13.97 -12.66 7.18
N PHE A 14 -12.88 -12.33 7.87
CA PHE A 14 -12.00 -13.29 8.54
C PHE A 14 -11.68 -12.86 9.98
N ASP A 15 -11.25 -13.83 10.79
CA ASP A 15 -10.67 -13.59 12.11
C ASP A 15 -9.17 -13.27 11.98
N GLY A 16 -8.80 -12.02 12.24
CA GLY A 16 -7.40 -11.58 12.15
C GLY A 16 -6.47 -12.20 13.20
N ALA A 17 -6.99 -12.84 14.25
CA ALA A 17 -6.21 -13.50 15.30
C ALA A 17 -5.91 -14.98 14.98
N ASP A 18 -6.31 -15.47 13.81
CA ASP A 18 -6.01 -16.84 13.37
C ASP A 18 -4.50 -17.14 13.36
N GLN A 19 -4.15 -18.39 13.71
CA GLN A 19 -2.78 -18.82 13.89
C GLN A 19 -1.96 -18.80 12.59
N GLU A 20 -2.56 -19.11 11.44
CA GLU A 20 -1.87 -19.10 10.15
C GLU A 20 -1.53 -17.66 9.74
N ILE A 21 -2.47 -16.75 9.93
CA ILE A 21 -2.28 -15.31 9.70
C ILE A 21 -1.21 -14.74 10.63
N ASP A 22 -1.19 -15.16 11.90
CA ASP A 22 -0.20 -14.69 12.87
C ASP A 22 1.23 -15.19 12.58
N GLN A 23 1.36 -16.40 12.04
CA GLN A 23 2.65 -16.90 11.56
C GLN A 23 3.18 -16.04 10.40
N MET A 24 2.32 -15.61 9.48
CA MET A 24 2.71 -14.70 8.39
C MET A 24 3.17 -13.34 8.93
N ARG A 25 2.44 -12.74 9.89
CA ARG A 25 2.87 -11.51 10.56
C ARG A 25 4.21 -11.65 11.27
N THR A 26 4.43 -12.79 11.94
CA THR A 26 5.69 -13.07 12.64
C THR A 26 6.86 -13.12 11.65
N HIS A 27 6.69 -13.76 10.50
CA HIS A 27 7.70 -13.77 9.45
C HIS A 27 8.01 -12.35 8.93
N ALA A 28 6.96 -11.58 8.62
CA ALA A 28 7.08 -10.20 8.15
C ALA A 28 7.80 -9.31 9.18
N LEU A 29 7.49 -9.46 10.47
CA LEU A 29 8.12 -8.72 11.56
C LEU A 29 9.64 -8.87 11.57
N HIS A 30 10.14 -10.11 11.39
CA HIS A 30 11.57 -10.37 11.34
C HIS A 30 12.22 -9.74 10.10
N ALA A 31 11.65 -9.95 8.92
CA ALA A 31 12.15 -9.37 7.66
C ALA A 31 12.16 -7.83 7.70
N LEU A 32 11.10 -7.23 8.23
CA LEU A 32 10.94 -5.79 8.38
C LEU A 32 11.95 -5.21 9.38
N SER A 33 12.22 -5.92 10.47
CA SER A 33 13.24 -5.52 11.45
C SER A 33 14.65 -5.52 10.84
N GLU A 34 14.98 -6.49 9.99
CA GLU A 34 16.28 -6.50 9.29
C GLU A 34 16.35 -5.36 8.26
N PHE A 35 15.30 -5.20 7.46
CA PHE A 35 15.20 -4.14 6.47
C PHE A 35 15.38 -2.75 7.09
N ASN A 36 14.64 -2.44 8.17
CA ASN A 36 14.66 -1.11 8.80
C ASN A 36 15.95 -0.77 9.55
N ARG A 37 16.74 -1.77 9.96
CA ARG A 37 18.00 -1.55 10.70
C ARG A 37 19.22 -1.52 9.77
N SER A 38 19.09 -1.96 8.53
CA SER A 38 20.21 -2.00 7.60
C SER A 38 20.70 -0.60 7.24
N THR A 39 22.01 -0.38 7.34
CA THR A 39 22.70 0.83 6.86
C THR A 39 23.53 0.56 5.60
N ASP A 40 23.57 -0.70 5.14
CA ASP A 40 24.35 -1.14 3.99
C ASP A 40 23.47 -1.19 2.74
N ALA A 41 23.71 -0.24 1.83
CA ALA A 41 23.00 -0.15 0.55
C ALA A 41 23.17 -1.40 -0.32
N SER A 42 24.27 -2.15 -0.18
CA SER A 42 24.49 -3.38 -0.96
C SER A 42 23.53 -4.51 -0.58
N GLN A 43 22.95 -4.47 0.63
CA GLN A 43 21.98 -5.45 1.10
C GLN A 43 20.54 -5.11 0.74
N GLN A 44 20.28 -3.89 0.25
CA GLN A 44 18.93 -3.37 0.09
C GLN A 44 18.08 -4.24 -0.84
N GLU A 45 18.61 -4.68 -1.97
CA GLU A 45 17.90 -5.54 -2.93
C GLU A 45 17.47 -6.87 -2.28
N ARG A 46 18.40 -7.55 -1.60
CA ARG A 46 18.11 -8.81 -0.90
C ARG A 46 17.08 -8.63 0.21
N LEU A 47 17.19 -7.56 1.00
CA LEU A 47 16.26 -7.29 2.10
C LEU A 47 14.86 -6.94 1.59
N GLN A 48 14.75 -6.15 0.52
CA GLN A 48 13.47 -5.87 -0.14
C GLN A 48 12.85 -7.14 -0.72
N ALA A 49 13.63 -8.00 -1.39
CA ALA A 49 13.15 -9.28 -1.91
C ALA A 49 12.71 -10.25 -0.80
N ASN A 50 13.36 -10.20 0.37
CA ASN A 50 12.94 -11.00 1.52
C ASN A 50 11.64 -10.49 2.13
N LEU A 51 11.41 -9.17 2.15
CA LEU A 51 10.21 -8.57 2.73
C LEU A 51 8.99 -8.66 1.79
N PHE A 52 9.14 -8.22 0.55
CA PHE A 52 8.02 -8.06 -0.39
C PHE A 52 7.69 -9.35 -1.16
N GLY A 53 6.49 -9.42 -1.72
CA GLY A 53 6.10 -10.50 -2.63
C GLY A 53 6.80 -10.37 -3.98
N LYS A 54 6.88 -9.13 -4.48
CA LYS A 54 7.62 -8.75 -5.67
C LYS A 54 8.16 -7.34 -5.53
N VAL A 55 9.38 -7.12 -6.00
CA VAL A 55 9.99 -5.78 -6.07
C VAL A 55 10.89 -5.71 -7.30
N GLY A 56 10.67 -4.72 -8.16
CA GLY A 56 11.57 -4.39 -9.27
C GLY A 56 12.83 -3.67 -8.80
N LYS A 57 13.54 -3.04 -9.73
CA LYS A 57 14.67 -2.14 -9.44
C LYS A 57 14.15 -0.82 -8.85
N SER A 58 13.74 -0.88 -7.59
CA SER A 58 13.05 0.19 -6.89
C SER A 58 13.67 0.46 -5.52
N ILE A 59 13.43 1.66 -5.00
CA ILE A 59 14.00 2.15 -3.75
C ILE A 59 12.87 2.38 -2.75
N VAL A 60 12.84 1.55 -1.70
CA VAL A 60 12.03 1.80 -0.50
C VAL A 60 12.96 2.33 0.61
N ARG A 61 12.61 3.47 1.20
CA ARG A 61 13.37 4.07 2.31
C ARG A 61 12.87 3.58 3.66
N ALA A 62 13.81 3.10 4.49
CA ALA A 62 13.56 2.84 5.89
C ALA A 62 13.36 4.16 6.70
N PRO A 63 12.58 4.16 7.78
CA PRO A 63 11.74 3.03 8.23
C PRO A 63 10.54 2.84 7.31
N PHE A 64 10.17 1.59 7.06
CA PHE A 64 8.96 1.16 6.38
C PHE A 64 8.12 0.31 7.34
N HIS A 65 6.81 0.25 7.15
CA HIS A 65 5.90 -0.53 8.00
C HIS A 65 4.88 -1.31 7.16
N CYS A 66 4.77 -2.61 7.42
CA CYS A 66 3.71 -3.46 6.87
C CYS A 66 3.32 -4.58 7.84
N GLU A 67 2.19 -5.25 7.60
CA GLU A 67 1.75 -6.40 8.40
C GLU A 67 2.31 -7.72 7.86
N PHE A 68 2.32 -7.92 6.53
CA PHE A 68 2.64 -9.21 5.93
C PHE A 68 3.83 -9.18 4.94
N GLY A 69 4.05 -8.05 4.26
CA GLY A 69 5.09 -7.84 3.25
C GLY A 69 4.82 -8.57 1.93
N LYS A 70 4.50 -9.87 1.99
CA LYS A 70 4.38 -10.77 0.83
C LYS A 70 3.21 -10.49 -0.09
N THR A 71 2.23 -9.71 0.36
CA THR A 71 1.09 -9.25 -0.42
C THR A 71 1.37 -7.92 -1.14
N ILE A 72 2.55 -7.33 -0.94
CA ILE A 72 2.96 -6.09 -1.61
C ILE A 72 3.80 -6.43 -2.85
N GLU A 73 3.41 -5.84 -3.98
CA GLU A 73 4.12 -5.92 -5.25
C GLU A 73 4.50 -4.52 -5.72
N ILE A 74 5.79 -4.32 -6.02
CA ILE A 74 6.33 -3.04 -6.48
C ILE A 74 6.99 -3.23 -7.85
N GLY A 75 6.65 -2.38 -8.81
CA GLY A 75 7.26 -2.34 -10.14
C GLY A 75 8.70 -1.82 -10.15
N ASP A 76 9.18 -1.47 -11.34
CA ASP A 76 10.51 -0.92 -11.57
C ASP A 76 10.52 0.61 -11.45
N ASP A 77 11.70 1.17 -11.16
CA ASP A 77 11.96 2.61 -11.11
C ASP A 77 11.01 3.39 -10.17
N THR A 78 10.48 2.71 -9.15
CA THR A 78 9.58 3.26 -8.14
C THR A 78 10.36 3.71 -6.91
N PHE A 79 9.95 4.84 -6.35
CA PHE A 79 10.51 5.41 -5.13
C PHE A 79 9.45 5.56 -4.03
N ILE A 80 9.68 4.88 -2.92
CA ILE A 80 8.84 4.98 -1.71
C ILE A 80 9.67 5.63 -0.60
N ASN A 81 9.22 6.79 -0.13
CA ASN A 81 9.92 7.55 0.89
C ASN A 81 9.67 6.99 2.31
N MET A 82 10.33 7.60 3.29
CA MET A 82 10.37 7.13 4.69
C MET A 82 8.99 7.11 5.35
N ASN A 83 8.85 6.23 6.32
CA ASN A 83 7.72 6.12 7.25
C ASN A 83 6.37 5.76 6.60
N VAL A 84 6.40 5.16 5.40
CA VAL A 84 5.18 4.63 4.77
C VAL A 84 4.66 3.44 5.56
N VAL A 85 3.33 3.39 5.73
CA VAL A 85 2.61 2.33 6.42
C VAL A 85 1.66 1.64 5.44
N MET A 86 1.74 0.33 5.33
CA MET A 86 0.85 -0.49 4.51
C MET A 86 0.17 -1.55 5.36
N LEU A 87 -1.15 -1.47 5.52
CA LEU A 87 -1.94 -2.58 6.08
C LEU A 87 -2.34 -3.48 4.91
N ASP A 88 -1.57 -4.54 4.71
CA ASP A 88 -1.49 -5.31 3.46
C ASP A 88 -2.17 -6.70 3.58
N GLY A 89 -3.30 -6.77 4.30
CA GLY A 89 -4.11 -8.00 4.35
C GLY A 89 -4.71 -8.42 3.00
N ALA A 90 -4.87 -7.49 2.06
CA ALA A 90 -5.04 -7.80 0.63
C ALA A 90 -3.87 -7.27 -0.20
N ASN A 91 -3.84 -7.63 -1.48
CA ASN A 91 -2.76 -7.23 -2.38
C ASN A 91 -2.67 -5.70 -2.50
N ILE A 92 -1.45 -5.18 -2.38
CA ILE A 92 -1.11 -3.79 -2.72
C ILE A 92 -0.18 -3.85 -3.92
N LYS A 93 -0.67 -3.41 -5.06
CA LYS A 93 0.09 -3.41 -6.32
C LYS A 93 0.48 -2.00 -6.69
N ILE A 94 1.79 -1.77 -6.81
CA ILE A 94 2.38 -0.50 -7.21
C ILE A 94 3.09 -0.72 -8.54
N GLY A 95 2.75 0.11 -9.53
CA GLY A 95 3.28 0.07 -10.89
C GLY A 95 4.73 0.54 -11.01
N ASN A 96 5.10 0.93 -12.22
CA ASN A 96 6.43 1.46 -12.53
C ASN A 96 6.48 2.98 -12.40
N ASN A 97 7.67 3.55 -12.15
CA ASN A 97 7.89 4.99 -12.06
C ASN A 97 7.02 5.70 -11.00
N VAL A 98 6.53 4.99 -9.99
CA VAL A 98 5.66 5.57 -8.97
C VAL A 98 6.49 6.31 -7.94
N MET A 99 5.98 7.45 -7.47
CA MET A 99 6.55 8.16 -6.32
C MET A 99 5.56 8.17 -5.15
N ILE A 100 5.99 7.72 -3.98
CA ILE A 100 5.21 7.79 -2.74
C ILE A 100 5.94 8.66 -1.72
N GLY A 101 5.28 9.74 -1.30
CA GLY A 101 5.76 10.69 -0.32
C GLY A 101 5.88 10.10 1.09
N PRO A 102 6.63 10.76 1.97
CA PRO A 102 6.89 10.24 3.31
C PRO A 102 5.60 10.18 4.12
N SER A 103 5.53 9.21 5.03
CA SER A 103 4.36 9.00 5.88
C SER A 103 3.07 8.83 5.09
N ALA A 104 3.07 8.31 3.87
CA ALA A 104 1.81 7.89 3.24
C ALA A 104 1.31 6.58 3.89
N GLN A 105 0.00 6.38 3.87
CA GLN A 105 -0.64 5.19 4.41
C GLN A 105 -1.56 4.54 3.38
N LEU A 106 -1.43 3.22 3.20
CA LEU A 106 -2.27 2.42 2.32
C LEU A 106 -2.95 1.34 3.15
N TYR A 107 -4.28 1.38 3.22
CA TYR A 107 -5.07 0.52 4.10
C TYR A 107 -5.97 -0.40 3.29
N THR A 108 -5.54 -1.64 3.07
CA THR A 108 -6.43 -2.63 2.45
C THR A 108 -7.51 -3.11 3.42
N ALA A 109 -7.24 -3.07 4.72
CA ALA A 109 -8.15 -3.53 5.76
C ALA A 109 -9.23 -2.49 6.11
N SER A 110 -10.40 -2.99 6.49
CA SER A 110 -11.43 -2.21 7.17
C SER A 110 -12.31 -3.10 8.06
N HIS A 111 -13.25 -2.46 8.74
CA HIS A 111 -14.15 -3.13 9.68
C HIS A 111 -15.61 -2.71 9.44
N SER A 112 -16.53 -3.59 9.82
CA SER A 112 -17.96 -3.27 9.86
C SER A 112 -18.21 -2.03 10.72
N LEU A 113 -19.18 -1.20 10.33
CA LEU A 113 -19.67 -0.10 11.16
C LEU A 113 -20.50 -0.59 12.35
N ASP A 114 -20.96 -1.84 12.34
CA ASP A 114 -21.54 -2.49 13.52
C ASP A 114 -20.44 -2.85 14.55
N HIS A 115 -20.60 -2.33 15.76
CA HIS A 115 -19.64 -2.54 16.84
C HIS A 115 -19.67 -3.97 17.39
N LEU A 116 -20.76 -4.74 17.21
CA LEU A 116 -20.84 -6.12 17.68
C LEU A 116 -19.92 -7.03 16.85
N SER A 117 -19.91 -6.85 15.53
CA SER A 117 -18.91 -7.46 14.63
C SER A 117 -17.48 -7.13 15.05
N ARG A 118 -17.18 -5.84 15.32
CA ARG A 118 -15.82 -5.39 15.66
C ARG A 118 -15.26 -5.97 16.96
N ARG A 119 -16.11 -6.44 17.90
CA ARG A 119 -15.63 -7.09 19.14
C ARG A 119 -14.95 -8.43 18.89
N LYS A 120 -15.21 -9.06 17.74
CA LYS A 120 -14.59 -10.31 17.30
C LYS A 120 -13.41 -10.09 16.36
N TRP A 121 -13.01 -8.82 16.17
CA TRP A 121 -11.97 -8.42 15.22
C TRP A 121 -12.25 -8.86 13.78
N GLU A 122 -13.54 -8.99 13.44
CA GLU A 122 -14.00 -9.22 12.07
C GLU A 122 -13.43 -8.12 11.16
N THR A 123 -12.62 -8.55 10.21
CA THR A 123 -11.89 -7.69 9.27
C THR A 123 -12.20 -8.16 7.86
N PHE A 124 -12.23 -7.22 6.91
CA PHE A 124 -12.24 -7.54 5.49
C PHE A 124 -11.22 -6.65 4.79
N CYS A 125 -10.62 -7.17 3.74
CA CYS A 125 -9.58 -6.48 3.00
C CYS A 125 -9.95 -6.37 1.52
N GLN A 126 -9.75 -5.20 0.92
CA GLN A 126 -9.88 -4.99 -0.53
C GLN A 126 -8.56 -4.47 -1.10
N PRO A 127 -8.12 -4.98 -2.26
CA PRO A 127 -6.81 -4.66 -2.82
C PRO A 127 -6.70 -3.18 -3.18
N ILE A 128 -5.49 -2.64 -3.17
CA ILE A 128 -5.17 -1.29 -3.63
C ILE A 128 -4.26 -1.39 -4.85
N THR A 129 -4.57 -0.61 -5.89
CA THR A 129 -3.74 -0.52 -7.09
C THR A 129 -3.24 0.91 -7.26
N VAL A 130 -1.94 1.08 -7.46
CA VAL A 130 -1.32 2.34 -7.88
C VAL A 130 -0.67 2.09 -9.23
N GLU A 131 -1.23 2.67 -10.29
CA GLU A 131 -0.76 2.47 -11.65
C GLU A 131 0.50 3.32 -11.96
N ASP A 132 1.08 3.05 -13.13
CA ASP A 132 2.36 3.61 -13.57
C ASP A 132 2.38 5.15 -13.56
N ASP A 133 3.54 5.72 -13.26
CA ASP A 133 3.84 7.16 -13.25
C ASP A 133 2.99 7.99 -12.26
N ALA A 134 2.27 7.34 -11.34
CA ALA A 134 1.50 8.05 -10.32
C ALA A 134 2.40 8.66 -9.22
N TRP A 135 1.95 9.78 -8.66
CA TRP A 135 2.60 10.42 -7.51
C TRP A 135 1.64 10.60 -6.35
N ILE A 136 1.93 9.94 -5.22
CA ILE A 136 1.22 10.10 -3.96
C ILE A 136 1.99 11.07 -3.06
N GLY A 137 1.38 12.19 -2.71
CA GLY A 137 1.95 13.17 -1.78
C GLY A 137 2.19 12.60 -0.38
N GLY A 138 3.00 13.30 0.42
CA GLY A 138 3.26 12.89 1.80
C GLY A 138 2.01 12.99 2.69
N ASN A 139 1.95 12.17 3.73
CA ASN A 139 0.83 12.11 4.67
C ASN A 139 -0.54 11.81 4.04
N CYS A 140 -0.59 11.20 2.85
CA CYS A 140 -1.83 10.75 2.23
C CYS A 140 -2.32 9.45 2.86
N VAL A 141 -3.64 9.24 2.87
CA VAL A 141 -4.30 7.98 3.22
C VAL A 141 -5.03 7.45 1.98
N ILE A 142 -4.72 6.22 1.57
CA ILE A 142 -5.43 5.50 0.52
C ILE A 142 -6.20 4.35 1.17
N ASN A 143 -7.52 4.38 1.07
CA ASN A 143 -8.37 3.34 1.65
C ASN A 143 -8.56 2.15 0.69
N GLN A 144 -9.06 1.06 1.26
CA GLN A 144 -9.24 -0.24 0.60
C GLN A 144 -9.99 -0.13 -0.74
N GLY A 145 -9.65 -1.00 -1.68
CA GLY A 145 -10.37 -1.11 -2.96
C GLY A 145 -10.08 0.01 -3.96
N VAL A 146 -9.25 1.00 -3.61
CA VAL A 146 -8.95 2.15 -4.47
C VAL A 146 -7.91 1.79 -5.53
N THR A 147 -8.19 2.24 -6.76
CA THR A 147 -7.22 2.35 -7.85
C THR A 147 -6.81 3.80 -8.05
N ILE A 148 -5.51 4.09 -7.98
CA ILE A 148 -4.92 5.35 -8.41
C ILE A 148 -4.46 5.19 -9.86
N GLY A 149 -5.21 5.79 -10.78
CA GLY A 149 -4.97 5.66 -12.21
C GLY A 149 -3.66 6.32 -12.66
N ALA A 150 -3.10 5.81 -13.74
CA ALA A 150 -1.76 6.18 -14.21
C ALA A 150 -1.57 7.70 -14.40
N ARG A 151 -0.33 8.17 -14.16
CA ARG A 151 0.08 9.58 -14.27
C ARG A 151 -0.68 10.56 -13.37
N SER A 152 -1.49 10.05 -12.43
CA SER A 152 -2.25 10.88 -11.51
C SER A 152 -1.41 11.35 -10.33
N VAL A 153 -1.81 12.48 -9.75
CA VAL A 153 -1.16 13.07 -8.59
C VAL A 153 -2.18 13.18 -7.45
N ILE A 154 -1.79 12.72 -6.26
CA ILE A 154 -2.55 12.90 -5.03
C ILE A 154 -1.84 13.95 -4.18
N ALA A 155 -2.47 15.10 -3.97
CA ALA A 155 -1.92 16.17 -3.13
C ALA A 155 -1.69 15.67 -1.70
N ALA A 156 -0.65 16.18 -1.05
CA ALA A 156 -0.32 15.82 0.33
C ALA A 156 -1.51 15.97 1.29
N ASN A 157 -1.52 15.15 2.35
CA ASN A 157 -2.55 15.15 3.39
C ASN A 157 -3.98 14.82 2.90
N SER A 158 -4.11 14.15 1.74
CA SER A 158 -5.41 13.76 1.20
C SER A 158 -5.87 12.39 1.70
N VAL A 159 -7.19 12.20 1.81
CA VAL A 159 -7.81 10.91 2.14
C VAL A 159 -8.62 10.41 0.95
N VAL A 160 -8.12 9.38 0.27
CA VAL A 160 -8.70 8.82 -0.95
C VAL A 160 -9.59 7.62 -0.61
N ASN A 161 -10.88 7.74 -0.93
CA ASN A 161 -11.91 6.74 -0.62
C ASN A 161 -12.58 6.13 -1.86
N SER A 162 -12.13 6.52 -3.05
CA SER A 162 -12.69 6.09 -4.33
C SER A 162 -11.61 6.19 -5.40
N ASP A 163 -11.78 5.43 -6.48
CA ASP A 163 -10.86 5.44 -7.61
C ASP A 163 -10.56 6.84 -8.13
N VAL A 164 -9.30 7.02 -8.52
CA VAL A 164 -8.79 8.22 -9.17
C VAL A 164 -8.56 7.87 -10.63
N PRO A 165 -9.30 8.48 -11.58
CA PRO A 165 -9.04 8.28 -13.00
C PRO A 165 -7.62 8.73 -13.36
N PRO A 166 -7.01 8.15 -14.42
CA PRO A 166 -5.72 8.59 -14.93
C PRO A 166 -5.68 10.10 -15.25
N ASP A 167 -4.47 10.65 -15.30
CA ASP A 167 -4.22 12.03 -15.74
C ASP A 167 -4.97 13.09 -14.89
N CYS A 168 -5.09 12.85 -13.58
CA CYS A 168 -5.81 13.74 -12.69
C CYS A 168 -4.97 14.18 -11.49
N LEU A 169 -5.18 15.42 -11.05
CA LEU A 169 -4.77 15.89 -9.73
C LEU A 169 -5.97 15.82 -8.78
N TYR A 170 -5.85 15.03 -7.72
CA TYR A 170 -6.81 14.94 -6.63
C TYR A 170 -6.24 15.53 -5.34
N GLY A 171 -7.11 16.06 -4.49
CA GLY A 171 -6.70 16.47 -3.14
C GLY A 171 -7.85 16.70 -2.17
N GLY A 172 -7.52 16.72 -0.88
CA GLY A 172 -8.45 17.02 0.22
C GLY A 172 -8.91 15.79 1.02
N THR A 173 -9.81 16.02 1.97
CA THR A 173 -10.34 15.01 2.90
C THR A 173 -11.86 15.13 3.01
N PRO A 174 -12.64 14.29 2.29
CA PRO A 174 -12.19 13.30 1.32
C PRO A 174 -11.64 13.94 0.04
N ALA A 175 -10.74 13.23 -0.65
CA ALA A 175 -10.08 13.70 -1.86
C ALA A 175 -11.09 13.93 -2.98
N LYS A 176 -10.94 15.04 -3.71
CA LYS A 176 -11.75 15.41 -4.87
C LYS A 176 -10.85 15.80 -6.04
N LEU A 177 -11.38 15.66 -7.24
CA LEU A 177 -10.73 16.17 -8.45
C LEU A 177 -10.49 17.68 -8.31
N ILE A 178 -9.23 18.10 -8.39
CA ILE A 178 -8.83 19.50 -8.45
C ILE A 178 -8.76 19.93 -9.90
N ARG A 179 -8.06 19.16 -10.75
CA ARG A 179 -7.98 19.39 -12.20
C ARG A 179 -7.50 18.15 -12.94
N ARG A 180 -7.76 18.10 -14.24
CA ARG A 180 -7.10 17.17 -15.16
C ARG A 180 -5.71 17.69 -15.52
N LEU A 181 -4.77 16.77 -15.72
CA LEU A 181 -3.40 17.02 -16.12
C LEU A 181 -3.31 16.96 -17.64
N ASP A 182 -2.66 17.95 -18.24
CA ASP A 182 -2.44 18.02 -19.68
C ASP A 182 -1.12 17.29 -19.97
N VAL A 183 -1.20 16.01 -20.35
CA VAL A 183 -0.01 15.16 -20.58
C VAL A 183 0.81 15.57 -21.81
N ASP A 184 0.21 16.31 -22.75
CA ASP A 184 0.87 16.71 -24.01
C ASP A 184 1.71 18.00 -23.90
N LYS A 185 1.67 18.72 -22.77
CA LYS A 185 2.33 20.03 -22.62
C LYS A 185 3.66 20.01 -21.86
N GLN A 186 4.15 18.87 -21.42
CA GLN A 186 5.39 18.77 -20.62
C GLN A 186 6.65 18.53 -21.47
N SER A 187 6.73 19.18 -22.63
CA SER A 187 7.97 19.31 -23.41
C SER A 187 8.24 20.78 -23.65
N SER A 188 8.67 21.49 -22.60
CA SER A 188 9.21 22.85 -22.67
C SER A 188 10.24 23.07 -21.59
#